data_AF-A0A539DU74-F1
#
_entry.id   AF-A0A539DU74-F1
#
_cell.length_a   1.000
_cell.length_b   1.000
_cell.length_c   1.000
_cell.angle_alpha   90.00
_cell.angle_beta   90.00
_cell.angle_gamma   90.00
#
_symmetry.space_group_name_H-M   'P 1'
#
loop_
_entity.id
_entity.type
_entity.pdbx_description
1 polymer ?
#
loop_
_entity_poly.entity_id
_entity_poly.type
_entity_poly.pdbx_seq_one_letter_code
_entity_poly.pdbx_strand_id
1 'polypeptide(L)'
;MPCPLFIPVLSFVFGEAQLDGPAAVVSTWRLDPVAYGLPGDAARLQERLAKEITHELGHTLGLYHCRQFECVMRSSTDVEEIDLKRGVFCPECRKLLPGVDRG
;
A
#
# COMPACT_ATOMS: atom_id res chain seq x y z
N MET A 1 -13.91 -14.04 7.01
CA MET A 1 -14.21 -12.66 7.43
C MET A 1 -12.91 -11.88 7.43
N PRO A 2 -12.82 -10.72 6.74
CA PRO A 2 -11.67 -9.83 6.87
C PRO A 2 -11.63 -9.20 8.27
N CYS A 3 -10.45 -8.98 8.83
CA CYS A 3 -10.25 -8.38 10.16
C CYS A 3 -9.29 -7.19 10.07
N PRO A 4 -9.42 -6.18 10.97
CA PRO A 4 -8.46 -5.10 11.04
C PRO A 4 -7.07 -5.62 11.43
N LEU A 5 -6.05 -5.15 10.73
CA LEU A 5 -4.64 -5.36 11.10
C LEU A 5 -4.18 -4.18 11.96
N PHE A 6 -3.38 -4.45 12.99
CA PHE A 6 -2.85 -3.45 13.90
C PHE A 6 -1.40 -3.77 14.27
N ILE A 7 -0.65 -2.73 14.63
CA ILE A 7 0.68 -2.82 15.23
C ILE A 7 0.66 -2.10 16.57
N PRO A 8 1.59 -2.37 17.52
CA PRO A 8 1.53 -1.80 18.87
C PRO A 8 1.42 -0.27 18.95
N VAL A 9 1.83 0.45 17.90
CA VAL A 9 1.87 1.92 17.85
C VAL A 9 0.65 2.53 17.14
N LEU A 10 -0.03 1.79 16.25
CA LEU A 10 -1.08 2.33 15.38
C LEU A 10 -2.40 1.61 15.59
N SER A 11 -3.49 2.39 15.65
CA SER A 11 -4.86 1.90 15.81
C SER A 11 -5.29 0.94 14.70
N PHE A 12 -4.68 1.05 13.51
CA PHE A 12 -4.73 0.06 12.43
C PHE A 12 -3.61 0.33 11.42
N VAL A 13 -3.39 -0.64 10.53
CA VAL A 13 -2.62 -0.48 9.28
C VAL A 13 -3.36 -1.15 8.12
N PHE A 14 -3.10 -0.70 6.90
CA PHE A 14 -3.63 -1.35 5.69
C PHE A 14 -2.82 -2.58 5.32
N GLY A 15 -1.50 -2.50 5.48
CA GLY A 15 -0.57 -3.60 5.35
C GLY A 15 0.64 -3.42 6.26
N GLU A 16 1.49 -4.43 6.27
CA GLU A 16 2.81 -4.39 6.92
C GLU A 16 3.76 -5.28 6.11
N ALA A 17 4.99 -4.82 5.95
CA ALA A 17 6.04 -5.55 5.26
C ALA A 17 7.31 -5.60 6.11
N GLN A 18 8.02 -6.72 5.99
CA GLN A 18 9.40 -6.76 6.41
C GLN A 18 10.23 -5.96 5.39
N LEU A 19 10.82 -4.86 5.84
CA LEU A 19 11.73 -4.07 5.02
C LEU A 19 12.92 -4.93 4.56
N ASP A 20 13.17 -4.96 3.25
CA ASP A 20 14.22 -5.79 2.63
C ASP A 20 14.12 -7.27 3.06
N GLY A 21 12.89 -7.76 3.18
CA GLY A 21 12.56 -9.10 3.68
C GLY A 21 11.60 -9.86 2.77
N PRO A 22 11.29 -11.13 3.09
CA PRO A 22 10.58 -12.03 2.19
C PRO A 22 9.05 -11.92 2.28
N ALA A 23 8.51 -11.11 3.18
CA ALA A 23 7.11 -11.20 3.57
C ALA A 23 6.45 -9.83 3.73
N ALA A 24 5.20 -9.78 3.29
CA ALA A 24 4.27 -8.68 3.46
C ALA A 24 2.85 -9.23 3.65
N VAL A 25 2.00 -8.45 4.32
CA VAL A 25 0.57 -8.73 4.50
C VAL A 25 -0.23 -7.47 4.23
N VAL A 26 -1.39 -7.63 3.58
CA VAL A 26 -2.36 -6.55 3.38
C VAL A 26 -3.72 -7.03 3.86
N SER A 27 -4.40 -6.21 4.66
CA SER A 27 -5.79 -6.46 5.08
C SER A 27 -6.76 -5.71 4.17
N THR A 28 -7.73 -6.44 3.62
CA THR A 28 -8.82 -5.85 2.83
C THR A 28 -9.88 -5.15 3.68
N TRP A 29 -9.87 -5.34 5.02
CA TRP A 29 -10.93 -4.87 5.90
C TRP A 29 -11.22 -3.38 5.73
N ARG A 30 -10.20 -2.52 5.78
CA ARG A 30 -10.35 -1.06 5.61
C ARG A 30 -10.19 -0.57 4.17
N LEU A 31 -10.02 -1.47 3.21
CA LEU A 31 -9.98 -1.09 1.78
C LEU A 31 -11.39 -1.07 1.18
N ASP A 32 -12.29 -1.91 1.72
CA ASP A 32 -13.69 -1.98 1.30
C ASP A 32 -14.48 -0.77 1.84
N PRO A 33 -15.20 -0.01 1.00
CA PRO A 33 -16.09 1.06 1.46
C PRO A 33 -17.10 0.64 2.54
N VAL A 34 -17.46 -0.64 2.63
CA VAL A 34 -18.34 -1.18 3.69
C VAL A 34 -17.81 -0.88 5.10
N ALA A 35 -16.49 -0.84 5.30
CA ALA A 35 -15.89 -0.49 6.60
C ALA A 35 -16.19 0.95 7.05
N TYR A 36 -16.67 1.79 6.13
CA TYR A 36 -17.03 3.20 6.35
C TYR A 36 -18.54 3.44 6.25
N GLY A 37 -19.35 2.38 6.25
CA GLY A 37 -20.81 2.49 6.15
C GLY A 37 -21.33 2.82 4.74
N LEU A 38 -20.49 2.67 3.72
CA LEU A 38 -20.85 2.87 2.32
C LEU A 38 -21.22 1.53 1.65
N PRO A 39 -21.96 1.53 0.53
CA PRO A 39 -22.16 0.32 -0.27
C PRO A 39 -20.82 -0.25 -0.73
N GLY A 40 -20.70 -1.58 -0.75
CA GLY A 40 -19.52 -2.26 -1.25
C GLY A 40 -19.27 -1.94 -2.73
N ASP A 41 -18.00 -1.77 -3.06
CA ASP A 41 -17.52 -1.47 -4.41
C ASP A 41 -16.30 -2.34 -4.72
N ALA A 42 -16.53 -3.41 -5.48
CA ALA A 42 -15.50 -4.38 -5.81
C ALA A 42 -14.37 -3.75 -6.65
N ALA A 43 -14.68 -2.76 -7.49
CA ALA A 43 -13.68 -2.10 -8.32
C ALA A 43 -12.75 -1.23 -7.47
N ARG A 44 -13.31 -0.43 -6.56
CA ARG A 44 -12.51 0.34 -5.59
C ARG A 44 -11.71 -0.55 -4.66
N LEU A 45 -12.30 -1.63 -4.15
CA LEU A 45 -11.58 -2.60 -3.31
C LEU A 45 -10.38 -3.18 -4.07
N GLN A 46 -10.57 -3.61 -5.32
CA GLN A 46 -9.49 -4.17 -6.14
C GLN A 46 -8.40 -3.14 -6.43
N GLU A 47 -8.77 -1.90 -6.77
CA GLU A 47 -7.82 -0.82 -7.02
C GLU A 47 -6.96 -0.53 -5.79
N ARG A 48 -7.60 -0.34 -4.63
CA ARG A 48 -6.92 -0.07 -3.36
C ARG A 48 -6.02 -1.23 -2.95
N LEU A 49 -6.50 -2.46 -3.10
CA LEU A 49 -5.72 -3.66 -2.81
C LEU A 49 -4.47 -3.75 -3.69
N ALA A 50 -4.59 -3.46 -4.99
CA ALA A 50 -3.42 -3.45 -5.89
C ALA A 50 -2.39 -2.38 -5.49
N LYS A 51 -2.85 -1.19 -5.07
CA LYS A 51 -1.99 -0.10 -4.60
C LYS A 51 -1.23 -0.50 -3.33
N GLU A 52 -1.91 -1.03 -2.33
CA GLU A 52 -1.27 -1.42 -1.06
C GLU A 52 -0.39 -2.66 -1.23
N ILE A 53 -0.77 -3.66 -2.03
CA ILE A 53 0.14 -4.79 -2.35
C ILE A 53 1.43 -4.28 -2.99
N THR A 54 1.33 -3.33 -3.93
CA THR A 54 2.51 -2.76 -4.59
C THR A 54 3.36 -1.94 -3.61
N HIS A 55 2.72 -1.23 -2.66
CA HIS A 55 3.39 -0.50 -1.58
C HIS A 55 4.20 -1.46 -0.69
N GLU A 56 3.55 -2.48 -0.17
CA GLU A 56 4.19 -3.45 0.73
C GLU A 56 5.28 -4.26 0.02
N LEU A 57 5.07 -4.63 -1.25
CA LEU A 57 6.12 -5.23 -2.06
C LEU A 57 7.31 -4.28 -2.24
N GLY A 58 7.08 -2.98 -2.43
CA GLY A 58 8.14 -2.00 -2.45
C GLY A 58 8.99 -2.02 -1.18
N HIS A 59 8.37 -2.18 0.00
CA HIS A 59 9.09 -2.38 1.26
C HIS A 59 9.89 -3.69 1.28
N THR A 60 9.32 -4.81 0.80
CA THR A 60 10.08 -6.08 0.68
C THR A 60 11.29 -5.96 -0.25
N LEU A 61 11.28 -5.00 -1.18
CA LEU A 61 12.38 -4.69 -2.10
C LEU A 61 13.29 -3.55 -1.59
N GLY A 62 13.18 -3.19 -0.31
CA GLY A 62 14.07 -2.23 0.36
C GLY A 62 13.70 -0.74 0.19
N LEU A 63 12.54 -0.42 -0.40
CA LEU A 63 12.09 0.96 -0.50
C LEU A 63 11.52 1.45 0.83
N TYR A 64 11.82 2.69 1.17
CA TYR A 64 11.17 3.42 2.27
C TYR A 64 10.02 4.28 1.73
N HIS A 65 9.24 4.86 2.65
CA HIS A 65 8.19 5.80 2.30
C HIS A 65 8.69 6.95 1.42
N CYS A 66 7.90 7.28 0.40
CA CYS A 66 8.17 8.38 -0.52
C CYS A 66 7.34 9.62 -0.15
N ARG A 67 7.91 10.81 -0.37
CA ARG A 67 7.19 12.09 -0.16
C ARG A 67 6.31 12.50 -1.34
N GLN A 68 6.47 11.88 -2.51
CA GLN A 68 5.68 12.22 -3.69
C GLN A 68 4.24 11.70 -3.55
N PHE A 69 3.26 12.59 -3.66
CA PHE A 69 1.86 12.29 -3.33
C PHE A 69 1.24 11.17 -4.17
N GLU A 70 1.58 11.13 -5.46
CA GLU A 70 1.06 10.12 -6.40
C GLU A 70 1.83 8.80 -6.37
N CYS A 71 2.98 8.75 -5.68
CA CYS A 71 3.82 7.56 -5.66
C CYS A 71 3.14 6.46 -4.83
N VAL A 72 3.18 5.23 -5.33
CA VAL A 72 2.66 4.07 -4.57
C VAL A 72 3.34 3.90 -3.21
N MET A 73 4.60 4.32 -3.07
CA MET A 73 5.35 4.28 -1.80
C MET A 73 5.02 5.41 -0.82
N ARG A 74 4.05 6.29 -1.10
CA ARG A 74 3.58 7.24 -0.06
C ARG A 74 2.83 6.47 1.03
N SER A 75 3.15 6.74 2.29
CA SER A 75 2.41 6.21 3.42
C SER A 75 0.98 6.74 3.43
N SER A 76 0.02 5.89 3.80
CA SER A 76 -1.39 6.26 3.94
C SER A 76 -1.88 5.98 5.35
N THR A 77 -2.48 6.98 6.00
CA THR A 77 -3.21 6.78 7.27
C THR A 77 -4.72 6.65 7.05
N ASP A 78 -5.20 7.11 5.90
CA ASP A 78 -6.62 7.10 5.53
C ASP A 78 -6.83 6.57 4.11
N VAL A 79 -8.02 6.05 3.83
CA VAL A 79 -8.30 5.34 2.56
C VAL A 79 -8.34 6.31 1.37
N GLU A 80 -8.71 7.56 1.61
CA GLU A 80 -8.67 8.65 0.64
C GLU A 80 -7.24 8.93 0.17
N GLU A 81 -6.25 8.75 1.04
CA GLU A 81 -4.85 8.91 0.64
C GLU A 81 -4.37 7.79 -0.29
N ILE A 82 -4.95 6.58 -0.16
CA ILE A 82 -4.72 5.48 -1.12
C ILE A 82 -5.34 5.84 -2.47
N ASP A 83 -6.54 6.43 -2.47
CA ASP A 83 -7.22 6.85 -3.69
C ASP A 83 -6.40 7.90 -4.47
N LEU A 84 -5.64 8.76 -3.79
CA LEU A 84 -4.74 9.75 -4.42
C LEU A 84 -3.49 9.15 -5.10
N LYS A 85 -3.06 7.93 -4.74
CA LYS A 85 -1.90 7.28 -5.36
C LYS A 85 -2.23 6.84 -6.78
N ARG A 86 -1.25 6.87 -7.69
CA ARG A 86 -1.39 6.31 -9.06
C ARG A 86 -1.20 4.79 -9.14
N GLY A 87 -0.84 4.13 -8.03
CA GLY A 87 -0.51 2.70 -8.01
C GLY A 87 0.79 2.32 -8.72
N VAL A 88 1.64 3.31 -9.02
CA VAL A 88 2.95 3.10 -9.65
C VAL A 88 4.06 3.78 -8.86
N PHE A 89 5.26 3.22 -8.92
CA PHE A 89 6.46 3.87 -8.40
C PHE A 89 6.77 5.14 -9.20
N CYS A 90 7.11 6.22 -8.49
CA CYS A 90 7.64 7.45 -9.12
C CYS A 90 9.03 7.18 -9.75
N PRO A 91 9.55 8.09 -10.60
CA PRO A 91 10.85 7.89 -11.23
C PRO A 91 12.00 7.62 -10.25
N GLU A 92 12.00 8.26 -9.09
CA GLU A 92 13.05 8.06 -8.08
C GLU A 92 12.95 6.69 -7.40
N CYS A 93 11.75 6.23 -7.02
CA CYS A 93 11.57 4.90 -6.45
C CYS A 93 11.90 3.79 -7.48
N ARG A 94 11.60 3.99 -8.77
CA ARG A 94 11.93 3.02 -9.82
C ARG A 94 13.43 2.78 -9.96
N LYS A 95 14.25 3.83 -9.82
CA LYS A 95 15.73 3.73 -9.90
C LYS A 95 16.32 2.90 -8.76
N LEU A 96 15.60 2.77 -7.66
CA LEU A 96 16.03 2.03 -6.47
C LEU A 96 15.58 0.57 -6.48
N LEU A 97 14.70 0.17 -7.40
CA LEU A 97 14.23 -1.21 -7.49
C LEU A 97 15.34 -2.14 -8.00
N PRO A 98 15.56 -3.29 -7.36
CA PRO A 98 16.51 -4.29 -7.84
C PRO A 98 16.05 -4.89 -9.17
N GLY A 99 16.97 -5.07 -10.11
CA GLY A 99 16.71 -5.75 -11.39
C GLY A 99 15.93 -4.95 -12.44
N VAL A 100 15.64 -3.66 -12.20
CA VAL A 100 15.29 -2.74 -13.29
C VAL A 100 16.61 -2.28 -13.89
N ASP A 101 17.07 -2.98 -14.92
CA ASP A 101 18.31 -2.65 -15.62
C ASP A 101 18.36 -1.16 -15.97
N ARG A 102 19.49 -0.54 -15.62
CA ARG A 102 19.93 0.75 -16.12
C ARG A 102 20.24 0.61 -17.61
N GLY A 103 19.20 0.45 -18.42
CA GLY A 103 19.24 0.55 -19.88
C GLY A 103 19.27 2.00 -20.33
#